data_AF-A0AAJ1BDC1-F1
#
_entry.id   AF-A0AAJ1BDC1-F1
#
_cell.length_a   1.000
_cell.length_b   1.000
_cell.length_c   1.000
_cell.angle_alpha   90.00
_cell.angle_beta   90.00
_cell.angle_gamma   90.00
#
_symmetry.space_group_name_H-M   'P 1'
#
loop_
_entity.id
_entity.type
_entity.pdbx_description
1 polymer ?
#
loop_
_entity_poly.entity_id
_entity_poly.type
_entity_poly.pdbx_seq_one_letter_code
_entity_poly.pdbx_strand_id
1 'polypeptide(L)' 'FMMESFAELFEASQVLDVERGAVISGTVVAIDSDWITVDTGLKSEGIVARSEFLNEQGELEVAVGDQVQVVVDA' A
#
# COMPACT_ATOMS: atom_id res chain seq x y z
N PHE A 1 -43.63 6.28 -12.85
CA PHE A 1 -42.51 5.77 -13.66
C PHE A 1 -41.31 6.62 -13.30
N MET A 2 -40.52 6.17 -12.34
CA MET A 2 -39.41 6.90 -11.74
C MET A 2 -38.13 6.43 -12.44
N MET A 3 -37.67 7.22 -13.41
CA MET A 3 -36.50 6.94 -14.24
C MET A 3 -35.25 7.70 -13.74
N GLU A 4 -35.26 8.07 -12.45
CA GLU A 4 -34.26 8.94 -11.80
C GLU A 4 -33.31 8.16 -10.86
N SER A 5 -33.35 6.83 -10.83
CA SER A 5 -32.63 6.05 -9.80
C SER A 5 -31.27 5.48 -10.22
N PHE A 6 -30.82 5.64 -11.47
CA PHE A 6 -29.55 5.06 -11.92
C PHE A 6 -28.48 6.11 -12.20
N ALA A 7 -28.84 7.22 -12.85
CA ALA A 7 -27.88 8.30 -13.14
C ALA A 7 -27.37 8.98 -11.86
N GLU A 8 -28.26 9.31 -10.91
CA GLU A 8 -27.87 9.96 -9.65
C GLU A 8 -27.07 9.02 -8.72
N LEU A 9 -27.40 7.73 -8.69
CA LEU A 9 -26.63 6.74 -7.92
C LEU A 9 -25.26 6.43 -8.57
N PHE A 10 -25.14 6.55 -9.89
CA PHE A 10 -23.90 6.35 -10.61
C PHE A 10 -22.94 7.54 -10.48
N GLU A 11 -23.46 8.78 -10.50
CA GLU A 11 -22.67 9.98 -10.20
C GLU A 11 -22.24 10.05 -8.72
N ALA A 12 -23.10 9.64 -7.78
CA ALA A 12 -22.72 9.56 -6.37
C ALA A 12 -21.60 8.52 -6.10
N SER A 13 -21.49 7.48 -6.93
CA SER A 13 -20.43 6.47 -6.81
C SER A 13 -19.13 6.82 -7.55
N GLN A 14 -19.15 7.77 -8.49
CA GLN A 14 -17.92 8.22 -9.18
C GLN A 14 -17.00 9.08 -8.30
N VAL A 15 -17.49 9.53 -7.13
CA VAL A 15 -16.70 10.28 -6.14
C VAL A 15 -16.00 9.37 -5.13
N LEU A 16 -16.18 8.05 -5.24
CA LEU A 16 -15.23 7.09 -4.67
C LEU A 16 -14.09 6.96 -5.68
N ASP A 17 -13.38 8.08 -5.85
CA ASP A 17 -11.97 8.06 -6.22
C ASP A 17 -11.38 7.03 -5.25
N VAL A 18 -11.10 5.84 -5.76
CA VAL A 18 -10.18 4.91 -5.12
C VAL A 18 -8.95 5.77 -4.93
N GLU A 19 -8.75 6.30 -3.72
CA GLU A 19 -7.65 7.20 -3.39
C GLU A 19 -6.39 6.51 -3.88
N ARG A 20 -5.90 6.96 -5.04
CA ARG A 20 -4.60 6.56 -5.58
C ARG A 20 -3.61 6.99 -4.50
N GLY A 21 -2.95 6.02 -3.89
CA GLY A 21 -2.22 6.22 -2.63
C GLY A 21 -2.77 5.45 -1.44
N ALA A 22 -3.57 4.39 -1.64
CA ALA A 22 -3.98 3.51 -0.55
C ALA A 22 -2.74 2.99 0.20
N VAL A 23 -2.58 3.43 1.44
CA VAL A 23 -1.48 2.99 2.32
C VAL A 23 -1.85 1.63 2.87
N ILE A 24 -1.08 0.63 2.47
CA ILE A 24 -1.31 -0.77 2.84
C ILE A 24 -0.34 -1.11 3.95
N SER A 25 -0.84 -1.58 5.07
CA SER A 25 0.00 -2.11 6.14
C SER A 25 0.40 -3.53 5.77
N GLY A 26 1.70 -3.78 5.67
CA GLY A 26 2.25 -5.10 5.42
C GLY A 26 3.29 -5.51 6.45
N THR A 27 3.56 -6.80 6.54
CA THR A 27 4.54 -7.37 7.45
C THR A 27 5.79 -7.75 6.68
N VAL A 28 6.96 -7.35 7.19
CA VAL A 28 8.24 -7.74 6.60
C VAL A 28 8.44 -9.24 6.76
N VAL A 29 8.43 -9.98 5.66
CA VAL A 29 8.64 -11.44 5.66
C VAL A 29 10.09 -11.81 5.34
N ALA A 30 10.81 -10.94 4.63
CA ALA A 30 12.23 -11.13 4.34
C ALA A 30 12.95 -9.78 4.17
N ILE A 31 14.21 -9.73 4.60
CA ILE A 31 15.12 -8.61 4.39
C ILE A 31 16.37 -9.17 3.72
N ASP A 32 16.61 -8.75 2.49
CA ASP A 32 17.84 -9.02 1.75
C ASP A 32 18.80 -7.82 1.84
N SER A 33 19.99 -7.96 1.27
CA SER A 33 21.02 -6.91 1.28
C SER A 33 20.58 -5.60 0.63
N ASP A 34 19.71 -5.67 -0.38
CA ASP A 34 19.28 -4.53 -1.21
C ASP A 34 17.76 -4.31 -1.21
N TRP A 35 16.95 -5.35 -1.00
CA TRP A 35 15.48 -5.28 -1.03
C TRP A 35 14.85 -5.89 0.22
N ILE A 36 13.63 -5.44 0.53
CA ILE A 36 12.81 -5.90 1.64
C ILE A 36 11.49 -6.39 1.06
N THR A 37 11.13 -7.62 1.41
CA THR A 37 9.88 -8.24 0.99
C THR A 37 8.86 -8.08 2.10
N VAL A 38 7.75 -7.44 1.75
CA VAL A 38 6.65 -7.11 2.64
C VAL A 38 5.39 -7.82 2.16
N ASP A 39 4.81 -8.65 3.03
CA ASP A 39 3.51 -9.25 2.79
C ASP A 39 2.42 -8.25 3.19
N THR A 40 1.67 -7.75 2.20
CA THR A 40 0.61 -6.76 2.42
C THR A 40 -0.78 -7.40 2.57
N GLY A 41 -0.87 -8.73 2.66
CA GLY A 41 -2.13 -9.47 2.68
C GLY A 41 -2.95 -9.38 1.38
N LEU A 42 -2.38 -8.82 0.31
CA LEU A 42 -3.00 -8.70 -1.01
C LEU A 42 -2.40 -9.70 -2.01
N LYS A 43 -2.89 -9.70 -3.25
CA LYS A 43 -2.42 -10.62 -4.31
C LYS A 43 -0.95 -10.43 -4.71
N SER A 44 -0.30 -9.34 -4.28
CA SER A 44 1.05 -8.99 -4.68
C SER A 44 1.91 -8.70 -3.46
N GLU A 45 3.08 -9.34 -3.39
CA GLU A 45 4.13 -9.04 -2.42
C GLU A 45 4.72 -7.65 -2.73
N GLY A 46 4.89 -6.83 -1.70
CA GLY A 46 5.53 -5.53 -1.81
C GLY A 46 7.05 -5.70 -1.74
N ILE A 47 7.76 -5.36 -2.80
CA ILE A 47 9.22 -5.31 -2.79
C ILE A 47 9.63 -3.85 -2.70
N VAL A 48 10.33 -3.51 -1.63
CA VAL A 48 10.77 -2.14 -1.35
C VAL A 48 12.28 -2.15 -1.16
N ALA A 49 12.98 -1.15 -1.70
CA ALA A 49 14.43 -1.07 -1.50
C ALA A 49 14.73 -0.85 -0.01
N ARG A 50 15.73 -1.56 0.52
CA ARG A 50 16.20 -1.35 1.89
C ARG A 50 16.50 0.13 2.17
N SER A 51 16.94 0.86 1.16
CA SER A 51 17.33 2.27 1.27
C SER A 51 16.18 3.18 1.71
N GLU A 52 14.93 2.83 1.43
CA GLU A 52 13.75 3.59 1.86
C GLU A 52 13.45 3.42 3.37
N PHE A 53 14.03 2.39 3.98
CA PHE A 53 13.90 2.08 5.40
C PHE A 53 15.16 2.42 6.21
N LEU A 54 16.14 3.09 5.57
CA LEU A 54 17.29 3.66 6.24
C LEU A 54 16.91 5.02 6.82
N ASN A 55 17.16 5.22 8.09
CA ASN A 55 16.99 6.52 8.74
C ASN A 55 18.14 7.48 8.38
N GLU A 56 18.10 8.73 8.87
CA GLU A 56 19.14 9.76 8.63
C GLU A 56 20.55 9.34 9.09
N GLN A 57 20.65 8.28 9.91
CA GLN A 57 21.91 7.72 10.39
C GLN A 57 22.39 6.51 9.57
N GLY A 58 21.61 6.05 8.60
CA GLY A 58 21.92 4.87 7.77
C GLY A 58 21.68 3.54 8.47
N GLU A 59 20.93 3.54 9.57
CA GLU A 59 20.47 2.35 10.28
C GLU A 59 19.10 1.91 9.77
N LEU A 60 18.91 0.60 9.65
CA LEU A 60 17.65 0.02 9.23
C LEU A 60 16.69 0.01 10.42
N GLU A 61 15.58 0.75 10.35
CA GLU A 61 14.57 0.77 11.43
C GLU A 61 13.57 -0.38 11.35
N VAL A 62 13.67 -1.24 10.34
CA VAL A 62 12.76 -2.38 10.14
C VAL A 62 13.47 -3.71 10.36
N ALA A 63 12.75 -4.66 10.95
CA ALA A 63 13.21 -6.03 11.15
C ALA A 63 12.22 -7.03 10.54
N VAL A 64 12.67 -8.27 10.32
CA VAL A 64 11.76 -9.35 9.89
C VAL A 64 10.68 -9.56 10.96
N GLY A 65 9.42 -9.52 10.55
CA GLY A 65 8.25 -9.56 11.43
C GLY A 65 7.72 -8.19 11.85
N ASP A 66 8.41 -7.11 11.48
CA ASP A 66 7.93 -5.75 11.74
C ASP A 66 6.85 -5.32 10.74
N GLN A 67 6.07 -4.31 11.10
CA GLN A 67 4.88 -3.89 10.35
C GLN A 67 5.14 -2.53 9.70
N VAL A 68 5.19 -2.51 8.38
CA VAL A 68 5.53 -1.33 7.58
C VAL A 68 4.34 -0.89 6.73
N GLN A 69 4.22 0.41 6.50
CA GLN A 69 3.21 0.98 5.62
C GLN A 69 3.82 1.24 4.24
N VAL A 70 3.24 0.62 3.22
CA VAL A 70 3.68 0.77 1.83
C VAL A 70 2.56 1.45 1.06
N VAL A 71 2.91 2.48 0.29
CA VAL A 71 1.98 3.17 -0.60
C VAL A 71 2.03 2.50 -1.97
N VAL A 72 0.89 2.01 -2.46
CA VAL A 72 0.80 1.45 -3.81
C VAL A 72 0.32 2.54 -4.76
N ASP A 73 1.18 2.94 -5.69
CA ASP A 73 0.81 3.72 -6.87
C ASP A 73 0.42 2.74 -7.99
N ALA A 74 -0.77 2.93 -8.58
CA ALA A 74 -1.41 1.99 -9.51
C ALA A 74 -1.24 2.39 -10.98
#